data_AF-A0A9P6RA21-F1
#
_entry.id   AF-A0A9P6RA21-F1
#
_cell.length_a   1.000
_cell.length_b   1.000
_cell.length_c   1.000
_cell.angle_alpha   90.00
_cell.angle_beta   90.00
_cell.angle_gamma   90.00
#
_symmetry.space_group_name_H-M   'P 1'
#
loop_
_entity.id
_entity.type
_entity.pdbx_description
1 polymer ?
#
loop_
_entity_poly.entity_id
_entity_poly.type
_entity_poly.pdbx_seq_one_letter_code
_entity_poly.pdbx_strand_id
1 'polypeptide(L)'
;MYTPSFIKTLAIALCAVAVMVTMSSTMVLAGPVPSSPLLDIQEPPYNVTYNVGESIHVRAVFKDEKKNPLYKDDTEINFFIQKYAHRPDLNEHVGSLPAKKFYRSGFDFPVLESYLLPTQTSRQVRVRVRFDGPNAGFDDSEAFYIEK
;
A
#
# COMPACT_ATOMS: atom_id res chain seq x y z
N MET A 1 48.73 8.32 39.24
CA MET A 1 48.21 6.97 38.96
C MET A 1 46.69 7.02 38.98
N TYR A 2 46.07 7.14 37.81
CA TYR A 2 44.65 6.82 37.59
C TYR A 2 44.63 5.61 36.67
N THR A 3 43.96 4.56 37.09
CA THR A 3 43.98 3.21 36.50
C THR A 3 43.41 3.19 35.07
N PRO A 4 43.98 2.35 34.17
CA PRO A 4 43.59 2.27 32.74
C PRO A 4 42.17 1.73 32.48
N SER A 5 41.42 1.42 33.55
CA SER A 5 40.06 0.89 33.50
C SER A 5 39.00 1.94 33.20
N PHE A 6 39.24 3.24 33.48
CA PHE A 6 38.20 4.27 33.34
C PHE A 6 37.99 4.73 31.89
N ILE A 7 39.04 4.74 31.07
CA ILE A 7 38.98 5.18 29.66
C ILE A 7 38.19 4.17 28.81
N LYS A 8 38.27 2.87 29.13
CA LYS A 8 37.50 1.84 28.44
C LYS A 8 36.00 1.94 28.72
N THR A 9 35.60 2.33 29.94
CA THR A 9 34.18 2.47 30.29
C THR A 9 33.53 3.68 29.60
N LEU A 10 34.29 4.77 29.44
CA LEU A 10 33.78 5.99 28.79
C LEU A 10 33.56 5.82 27.27
N ALA A 11 34.43 5.04 26.60
CA ALA A 11 34.30 4.78 25.16
C ALA A 11 33.07 3.92 24.80
N ILE A 12 32.71 2.97 25.66
CA ILE A 12 31.55 2.09 25.41
C ILE A 12 30.23 2.84 25.63
N ALA A 13 30.17 3.76 26.60
CA ALA A 13 28.99 4.59 26.84
C ALA A 13 28.71 5.57 25.69
N LEU A 14 29.74 6.13 25.04
CA LEU A 14 29.54 7.05 23.90
C LEU A 14 29.05 6.32 22.63
N CYS A 15 29.51 5.08 22.38
CA CYS A 15 29.01 4.29 21.26
C CYS A 15 27.55 3.86 21.44
N ALA A 16 27.09 3.61 22.67
CA ALA A 16 25.69 3.25 22.92
C ALA A 16 24.72 4.42 22.66
N VAL A 17 25.14 5.67 22.92
CA VAL A 17 24.31 6.85 22.66
C VAL A 17 24.33 7.24 21.18
N ALA A 18 25.46 7.06 20.48
CA ALA A 18 25.55 7.32 19.04
C ALA A 18 24.70 6.35 18.19
N VAL A 19 24.54 5.10 18.63
CA VAL A 19 23.72 4.10 17.92
C VAL A 19 22.21 4.28 18.16
N MET A 20 21.80 4.90 19.28
CA MET A 20 20.38 5.18 19.53
C MET A 20 19.86 6.44 18.82
N VAL A 21 20.73 7.34 18.33
CA VAL A 21 20.31 8.59 17.68
C VAL A 21 20.22 8.48 16.15
N THR A 22 20.71 7.39 15.53
CA THR A 22 20.65 7.19 14.06
C THR A 22 19.48 6.35 13.57
N MET A 23 18.61 5.85 14.47
CA MET A 23 17.54 4.89 14.15
C MET A 23 16.13 5.50 14.09
N SER A 24 15.98 6.81 13.88
CA SER A 24 14.64 7.41 13.82
C SER A 24 14.59 8.63 12.90
N SER A 25 14.80 8.41 11.61
CA SER A 25 14.31 9.27 10.53
C SER A 25 14.51 8.57 9.18
N THR A 26 13.82 7.46 8.94
CA THR A 26 13.46 7.15 7.55
C THR A 26 12.48 8.24 7.15
N MET A 27 12.99 9.30 6.52
CA MET A 27 12.17 10.20 5.74
C MET A 27 11.40 9.31 4.76
N VAL A 28 10.13 9.06 5.04
CA VAL A 28 9.18 8.66 4.00
C VAL A 28 9.01 9.93 3.18
N LEU A 29 9.98 10.19 2.30
CA LEU A 29 9.75 11.06 1.16
C LEU A 29 8.48 10.48 0.52
N ALA A 30 7.41 11.26 0.50
CA ALA A 30 6.29 10.96 -0.37
C ALA A 30 6.91 10.70 -1.74
N GLY A 31 6.90 9.44 -2.17
CA GLY A 31 7.53 9.05 -3.43
C GLY A 31 6.98 9.94 -4.53
N PRO A 32 7.79 10.28 -5.56
CA PRO A 32 7.29 11.04 -6.69
C PRO A 32 5.98 10.39 -7.19
N VAL A 33 4.97 11.22 -7.46
CA VAL A 33 3.73 10.76 -8.13
C VAL A 33 4.17 9.93 -9.34
N PRO A 34 3.69 8.68 -9.49
CA PRO A 34 4.20 7.79 -10.52
C PRO A 34 4.14 8.45 -11.90
N SER A 35 5.15 8.12 -12.72
CA SER A 35 5.08 8.25 -14.17
C SER A 35 3.72 7.75 -14.64
N SER A 36 3.00 8.57 -15.42
CA SER A 36 1.64 8.37 -15.94
C SER A 36 0.95 7.01 -15.65
N PRO A 37 -0.27 7.01 -15.09
CA PRO A 37 -0.95 5.78 -14.66
C PRO A 37 -1.04 4.75 -15.79
N LEU A 38 -0.83 3.48 -15.43
CA LEU A 38 -0.92 2.35 -16.35
C LEU A 38 -2.34 1.77 -16.36
N LEU A 39 -3.07 1.95 -15.27
CA LEU A 39 -4.44 1.51 -15.05
C LEU A 39 -5.31 2.70 -14.67
N ASP A 40 -6.51 2.76 -15.24
CA ASP A 40 -7.59 3.65 -14.82
C ASP A 40 -8.63 2.82 -14.05
N ILE A 41 -8.61 2.93 -12.71
CA ILE A 41 -9.46 2.09 -11.83
C ILE A 41 -10.86 2.70 -11.76
N GLN A 42 -11.83 2.00 -12.35
CA GLN A 42 -13.23 2.45 -12.48
C GLN A 42 -14.12 1.98 -11.34
N GLU A 43 -13.78 0.85 -10.74
CA GLU A 43 -14.49 0.29 -9.59
C GLU A 43 -13.48 -0.04 -8.47
N PRO A 44 -13.81 0.24 -7.20
CA PRO A 44 -15.09 0.76 -6.70
C PRO A 44 -15.36 2.24 -7.05
N PRO A 45 -16.63 2.66 -7.22
CA PRO A 45 -16.97 4.04 -7.56
C PRO A 45 -16.76 5.01 -6.39
N TYR A 46 -16.57 6.30 -6.72
CA TYR A 46 -16.41 7.36 -5.75
C TYR A 46 -17.61 7.48 -4.80
N ASN A 47 -17.34 7.62 -3.50
CA ASN A 47 -18.32 7.84 -2.43
C ASN A 47 -19.43 6.77 -2.28
N VAL A 48 -19.25 5.57 -2.84
CA VAL A 48 -20.10 4.42 -2.51
C VAL A 48 -19.78 3.93 -1.10
N THR A 49 -20.77 3.38 -0.40
CA THR A 49 -20.61 2.74 0.90
C THR A 49 -20.75 1.23 0.75
N TYR A 50 -19.82 0.48 1.34
CA TYR A 50 -19.91 -0.97 1.48
C TYR A 50 -19.97 -1.37 2.96
N ASN A 51 -20.86 -2.30 3.30
CA ASN A 51 -20.97 -2.84 4.66
C ASN A 51 -20.02 -4.03 4.86
N VAL A 52 -19.61 -4.28 6.11
CA VAL A 52 -18.86 -5.49 6.46
C VAL A 52 -19.64 -6.74 6.02
N GLY A 53 -18.95 -7.65 5.33
CA GLY A 53 -19.53 -8.86 4.75
C GLY A 53 -19.99 -8.71 3.29
N GLU A 54 -20.07 -7.49 2.75
CA GLU A 54 -20.30 -7.29 1.31
C GLU A 54 -19.04 -7.58 0.50
N SER A 55 -19.19 -7.70 -0.83
CA SER A 55 -18.07 -7.90 -1.76
C SER A 55 -17.81 -6.62 -2.54
N ILE A 56 -16.54 -6.23 -2.64
CA ILE A 56 -16.09 -5.14 -3.51
C ILE A 56 -15.58 -5.76 -4.81
N HIS A 57 -16.09 -5.26 -5.93
CA HIS A 57 -15.55 -5.54 -7.25
C HIS A 57 -14.55 -4.45 -7.64
N VAL A 58 -13.36 -4.85 -8.08
CA VAL A 58 -12.32 -3.97 -8.61
C VAL A 58 -12.22 -4.19 -10.10
N ARG A 59 -12.31 -3.09 -10.85
CA ARG A 59 -12.17 -3.10 -12.30
C ARG A 59 -11.34 -1.91 -12.76
N ALA A 60 -10.48 -2.14 -13.75
CA ALA A 60 -9.68 -1.08 -14.34
C ALA A 60 -9.65 -1.19 -15.87
N VAL A 61 -9.50 -0.03 -16.52
CA VAL A 61 -9.11 0.06 -17.94
C VAL A 61 -7.60 0.11 -18.02
N PHE A 62 -7.03 -0.82 -18.77
CA PHE A 62 -5.60 -0.83 -19.04
C PHE A 62 -5.31 0.20 -20.12
N LYS A 63 -4.41 1.15 -19.84
CA LYS A 63 -3.98 2.13 -20.85
C LYS A 63 -3.34 1.41 -22.03
N ASP A 64 -3.72 1.78 -23.25
CA ASP A 64 -3.33 1.08 -24.48
C ASP A 64 -3.77 -0.40 -24.54
N GLU A 65 -4.74 -0.80 -23.70
CA GLU A 65 -5.38 -2.12 -23.65
C GLU A 65 -4.35 -3.27 -23.61
N LYS A 66 -4.38 -4.17 -24.61
CA LYS A 66 -3.45 -5.30 -24.72
C LYS A 66 -2.01 -4.88 -25.03
N LYS A 67 -1.77 -3.62 -25.39
CA LYS A 67 -0.42 -3.09 -25.58
C LYS A 67 0.21 -2.62 -24.26
N ASN A 68 -0.59 -2.50 -23.20
CA ASN A 68 -0.14 -2.16 -21.86
C ASN A 68 0.99 -3.12 -21.42
N PRO A 69 2.09 -2.60 -20.84
CA PRO A 69 3.19 -3.45 -20.41
C PRO A 69 2.77 -4.50 -19.36
N LEU A 70 1.88 -4.15 -18.43
CA LEU A 70 1.40 -5.08 -17.41
C LEU A 70 0.65 -6.27 -18.05
N TYR A 71 -0.17 -5.99 -19.06
CA TYR A 71 -0.89 -7.04 -19.79
C TYR A 71 0.05 -7.93 -20.62
N LYS A 72 1.04 -7.33 -21.30
CA LYS A 72 2.00 -8.09 -22.13
C LYS A 72 2.81 -9.08 -21.30
N ASP A 73 3.35 -8.58 -20.20
CA ASP A 73 4.24 -9.35 -19.32
C ASP A 73 3.47 -10.23 -18.34
N ASP A 74 2.13 -10.14 -18.34
CA ASP A 74 1.23 -10.81 -17.39
C ASP A 74 1.63 -10.55 -15.94
N THR A 75 1.96 -9.29 -15.65
CA THR A 75 2.49 -8.87 -14.35
C THR A 75 1.52 -9.22 -13.22
N GLU A 76 2.05 -9.69 -12.09
CA GLU A 76 1.24 -9.92 -10.91
C GLU A 76 0.81 -8.58 -10.30
N ILE A 77 -0.50 -8.44 -10.11
CA ILE A 77 -1.13 -7.25 -9.53
C ILE A 77 -1.54 -7.58 -8.11
N ASN A 78 -1.11 -6.76 -7.16
CA ASN A 78 -1.43 -6.86 -5.74
C ASN A 78 -2.44 -5.79 -5.36
N PHE A 79 -3.50 -6.17 -4.66
CA PHE A 79 -4.59 -5.29 -4.25
C PHE A 79 -4.50 -5.00 -2.77
N PHE A 80 -4.65 -3.74 -2.39
CA PHE A 80 -4.61 -3.31 -0.99
C PHE A 80 -5.78 -2.40 -0.66
N ILE A 81 -6.35 -2.55 0.53
CA ILE A 81 -7.15 -1.49 1.15
C ILE A 81 -6.20 -0.44 1.69
N GLN A 82 -6.22 0.73 1.06
CA GLN A 82 -5.48 1.88 1.49
C GLN A 82 -6.27 2.64 2.55
N LYS A 83 -5.88 2.44 3.81
CA LYS A 83 -6.46 3.15 4.96
C LYS A 83 -5.84 4.53 5.10
N TYR A 84 -4.54 4.66 4.85
CA TYR A 84 -3.78 5.91 5.05
C TYR A 84 -2.75 6.10 3.93
N ALA A 85 -2.90 7.17 3.12
CA ALA A 85 -1.96 7.46 2.05
C ALA A 85 -0.53 7.71 2.54
N HIS A 86 -0.38 8.36 3.70
CA HIS A 86 0.92 8.70 4.29
C HIS A 86 1.54 7.59 5.15
N ARG A 87 0.82 6.51 5.40
CA ARG A 87 1.28 5.36 6.21
C ARG A 87 0.99 4.05 5.50
N PRO A 88 1.77 3.73 4.45
CA PRO A 88 1.50 2.58 3.59
C PRO A 88 1.67 1.24 4.31
N ASP A 89 2.40 1.21 5.41
CA ASP A 89 2.54 0.08 6.34
C ASP A 89 1.21 -0.32 7.01
N LEU A 90 0.25 0.60 7.06
CA LEU A 90 -1.09 0.35 7.60
C LEU A 90 -2.11 -0.07 6.53
N ASN A 91 -1.67 -0.24 5.28
CA ASN A 91 -2.52 -0.78 4.22
C ASN A 91 -2.63 -2.29 4.38
N GLU A 92 -3.79 -2.84 4.00
CA GLU A 92 -4.07 -4.26 4.15
C GLU A 92 -4.09 -4.93 2.78
N HIS A 93 -3.27 -5.97 2.59
CA HIS A 93 -3.28 -6.77 1.36
C HIS A 93 -4.53 -7.63 1.34
N VAL A 94 -5.30 -7.55 0.25
CA VAL A 94 -6.56 -8.30 0.09
C VAL A 94 -6.47 -9.42 -0.94
N GLY A 95 -5.41 -9.43 -1.76
CA GLY A 95 -5.16 -10.50 -2.70
C GLY A 95 -4.29 -10.08 -3.88
N SER A 96 -4.03 -11.04 -4.76
CA SER A 96 -3.20 -10.84 -5.95
C SER A 96 -3.77 -11.58 -7.15
N LEU A 97 -3.58 -11.02 -8.35
CA LEU A 97 -4.11 -11.55 -9.59
C LEU A 97 -3.19 -11.21 -10.77
N PRO A 98 -2.91 -12.15 -11.70
CA PRO A 98 -2.18 -11.83 -12.92
C PRO A 98 -2.93 -10.81 -13.79
N ALA A 99 -2.21 -9.88 -14.40
CA ALA A 99 -2.75 -8.78 -15.19
C ALA A 99 -3.70 -9.24 -16.31
N LYS A 100 -3.43 -10.36 -17.00
CA LYS A 100 -4.34 -10.86 -18.05
C LYS A 100 -5.66 -11.35 -17.48
N LYS A 101 -5.66 -11.90 -16.26
CA LYS A 101 -6.88 -12.33 -15.57
C LYS A 101 -7.64 -11.12 -15.06
N PHE A 102 -6.95 -10.16 -14.43
CA PHE A 102 -7.55 -8.90 -13.98
C PHE A 102 -8.21 -8.14 -15.14
N TYR A 103 -7.54 -8.04 -16.29
CA TYR A 103 -8.09 -7.42 -17.50
C TYR A 103 -9.42 -8.04 -17.96
N ARG A 104 -9.57 -9.36 -17.81
CA ARG A 104 -10.75 -10.10 -18.30
C ARG A 104 -11.92 -10.06 -17.32
N SER A 105 -11.66 -10.20 -16.04
CA SER A 105 -12.69 -10.49 -15.03
C SER A 105 -12.73 -9.52 -13.86
N GLY A 106 -11.82 -8.55 -13.77
CA GLY A 106 -11.66 -7.78 -12.54
C GLY A 106 -11.17 -8.64 -11.37
N PHE A 107 -11.33 -8.13 -10.16
CA PHE A 107 -10.95 -8.79 -8.92
C PHE A 107 -12.00 -8.51 -7.84
N ASP A 108 -12.47 -9.57 -7.17
CA ASP A 108 -13.45 -9.49 -6.09
C ASP A 108 -12.82 -9.83 -4.75
N PHE A 109 -13.19 -9.11 -3.70
CA PHE A 109 -12.78 -9.43 -2.33
C PHE A 109 -13.84 -9.00 -1.31
N PRO A 110 -13.95 -9.69 -0.16
CA PRO A 110 -14.90 -9.34 0.88
C PRO A 110 -14.45 -8.14 1.71
N VAL A 111 -15.42 -7.37 2.20
CA VAL A 111 -15.24 -6.33 3.21
C VAL A 111 -15.10 -6.97 4.58
N LEU A 112 -13.96 -6.77 5.21
CA LEU A 112 -13.65 -7.33 6.53
C LEU A 112 -13.72 -6.25 7.61
N GLU A 113 -14.12 -6.66 8.82
CA GLU A 113 -14.12 -5.76 9.98
C GLU A 113 -12.70 -5.23 10.30
N SER A 114 -11.65 -6.01 9.98
CA SER A 114 -10.24 -5.60 10.13
C SER A 114 -9.86 -4.34 9.34
N TYR A 115 -10.66 -3.98 8.32
CA TYR A 115 -10.45 -2.77 7.54
C TYR A 115 -10.72 -1.50 8.35
N LEU A 116 -11.50 -1.63 9.43
CA LEU A 116 -11.85 -0.57 10.38
C LEU A 116 -11.07 -0.75 11.69
N LEU A 117 -10.72 0.36 12.35
CA LEU A 117 -10.28 0.26 13.74
C LEU A 117 -11.47 -0.13 14.63
N PRO A 118 -11.26 -0.81 15.77
CA PRO A 118 -12.37 -1.24 16.64
C PRO A 118 -13.33 -0.11 17.05
N THR A 119 -12.84 1.12 17.19
CA THR A 119 -13.62 2.30 17.56
C THR A 119 -14.31 3.00 16.39
N GLN A 120 -14.01 2.63 15.14
CA GLN A 120 -14.61 3.22 13.94
C GLN A 120 -15.89 2.48 13.57
N THR A 121 -16.92 3.24 13.20
CA THR A 121 -18.17 2.71 12.61
C THR A 121 -18.21 2.89 11.10
N SER A 122 -17.48 3.89 10.58
CA SER A 122 -17.36 4.20 9.15
C SER A 122 -15.96 4.73 8.88
N ARG A 123 -15.45 4.48 7.66
CA ARG A 123 -14.15 4.99 7.22
C ARG A 123 -14.08 5.14 5.71
N GLN A 124 -13.55 6.27 5.25
CA GLN A 124 -13.18 6.45 3.86
C GLN A 124 -11.83 5.78 3.56
N VAL A 125 -11.79 4.98 2.49
CA VAL A 125 -10.61 4.22 2.03
C VAL A 125 -10.51 4.27 0.50
N ARG A 126 -9.41 3.73 -0.05
CA ARG A 126 -9.21 3.48 -1.49
C ARG A 126 -8.74 2.06 -1.71
N VAL A 127 -8.92 1.53 -2.92
CA VAL A 127 -8.19 0.34 -3.37
C VAL A 127 -6.92 0.81 -4.05
N ARG A 128 -5.77 0.34 -3.55
CA ARG A 128 -4.48 0.50 -4.21
C ARG A 128 -4.16 -0.74 -5.01
N VAL A 129 -3.90 -0.56 -6.28
CA VAL A 129 -3.48 -1.60 -7.22
C VAL A 129 -1.98 -1.44 -7.46
N ARG A 130 -1.17 -2.27 -6.81
CA ARG A 130 0.29 -2.24 -6.88
C ARG A 130 0.80 -3.32 -7.81
N PHE A 131 1.80 -3.00 -8.61
CA PHE A 131 2.51 -3.93 -9.47
C PHE A 131 4.02 -3.73 -9.30
N ASP A 132 4.78 -4.82 -9.30
CA ASP A 132 6.23 -4.81 -9.12
C ASP A 132 6.95 -5.13 -10.45
N GLY A 133 8.28 -5.02 -10.49
CA GLY A 133 9.09 -5.34 -11.66
C GLY A 133 9.56 -4.12 -12.48
N PRO A 134 9.83 -4.27 -13.79
CA PRO A 134 10.37 -3.18 -14.62
C PRO A 134 9.47 -1.95 -14.72
N ASN A 135 8.16 -2.15 -14.57
CA ASN A 135 7.16 -1.09 -14.57
C ASN A 135 6.57 -0.88 -13.16
N ALA A 136 7.35 -1.12 -12.10
CA ALA A 136 6.85 -1.08 -10.73
C ALA A 136 6.18 0.25 -10.39
N GLY A 137 5.06 0.18 -9.69
CA GLY A 137 4.26 1.33 -9.36
C GLY A 137 2.94 0.94 -8.69
N PHE A 138 2.05 1.92 -8.62
CA PHE A 138 0.69 1.71 -8.15
C PHE A 138 -0.25 2.72 -8.80
N ASP A 139 -1.49 2.30 -8.97
CA ASP A 139 -2.62 3.17 -9.30
C ASP A 139 -3.67 3.01 -8.19
N ASP A 140 -4.32 4.11 -7.79
CA ASP A 140 -5.29 4.14 -6.69
C ASP A 140 -6.69 4.38 -7.25
N SER A 141 -7.70 3.69 -6.70
CA SER A 141 -9.11 3.96 -7.01
C SER A 141 -9.54 5.32 -6.47
N GLU A 142 -10.72 5.77 -6.89
CA GLU A 142 -11.43 6.80 -6.15
C GLU A 142 -11.78 6.34 -4.73
N ALA A 143 -11.98 7.32 -3.85
CA ALA A 143 -12.27 7.05 -2.44
C ALA A 143 -13.72 6.60 -2.24
N PHE A 144 -13.93 5.62 -1.37
CA PHE A 144 -15.24 5.07 -1.01
C PHE A 144 -15.29 4.78 0.50
N TYR A 145 -16.46 4.42 1.04
CA TYR A 145 -16.68 4.20 2.47
C TYR A 145 -16.85 2.71 2.78
N ILE A 146 -16.35 2.32 3.95
CA ILE A 146 -16.60 1.03 4.58
C ILE A 146 -17.31 1.27 5.90
N GLU A 147 -18.38 0.53 6.17
CA GLU A 147 -19.20 0.62 7.39
C GLU A 147 -19.41 -0.75 8.05
N LYS A 148 -19.61 -0.74 9.37
CA LYS A 148 -19.87 -1.95 10.17
C LYS A 148 -21.27 -2.50 9.98
#